data_AF-A0A7L1DX60-F1
#
_entry.id   AF-A0A7L1DX60-F1
#
_cell.length_a   1.000
_cell.length_b   1.000
_cell.length_c   1.000
_cell.angle_alpha   90.00
_cell.angle_beta   90.00
_cell.angle_gamma   90.00
#
_symmetry.space_group_name_H-M   'P 1'
#
loop_
_entity.id
_entity.type
_entity.pdbx_description
1 polymer ?
#
loop_
_entity_poly.entity_id
_entity_poly.type
_entity_poly.pdbx_seq_one_letter_code
_entity_poly.pdbx_strand_id
1 'polypeptide(L)' 'CDRSTGQCHCPPGRTGHDCAQACPEGLWGPGCQEICPDCANNASCDPATGACLCQPGYTGQRCQ' A
#
# COMPACT_ATOMS: atom_id res chain seq x y z
N CYS A 1 0.02 13.17 14.74
CA CYS A 1 1.01 13.73 13.81
C CYS A 1 2.15 14.30 14.62
N ASP A 2 3.38 14.04 14.20
CA ASP A 2 4.56 14.57 14.86
C ASP A 2 4.53 16.10 14.81
N ARG A 3 4.63 16.72 15.98
CA ARG A 3 4.50 18.18 16.14
C ARG A 3 5.73 18.93 15.63
N SER A 4 6.87 18.26 15.51
CA SER A 4 8.15 18.83 15.09
C SER A 4 8.38 18.73 13.59
N THR A 5 7.97 17.63 12.95
CA THR A 5 8.15 17.41 11.51
C THR A 5 6.88 17.70 10.69
N GLY A 6 5.71 17.79 11.34
CA GLY A 6 4.42 17.86 10.67
C GLY A 6 3.99 16.54 10.02
N GLN A 7 4.77 15.46 10.22
CA GLN A 7 4.53 14.18 9.58
C GLN A 7 3.50 13.37 10.38
N CYS A 8 2.40 13.00 9.73
CA CYS A 8 1.41 12.13 10.32
C CYS A 8 1.81 10.68 10.12
N HIS A 9 1.98 9.96 11.23
CA HIS A 9 2.11 8.50 11.20
C HIS A 9 0.74 7.91 10.90
N CYS A 10 0.45 7.74 9.61
CA CYS A 10 -0.78 7.14 9.16
C CYS A 10 -0.73 5.61 9.30
N PRO A 11 -1.90 4.98 9.56
CA PRO A 11 -1.98 3.54 9.46
C PRO A 11 -1.61 3.08 8.03
N PRO A 12 -1.12 1.84 7.87
CA PRO A 12 -0.79 1.32 6.56
C PRO A 12 -1.97 1.42 5.58
N GLY A 13 -1.69 1.80 4.33
CA GLY A 13 -2.72 2.00 3.31
C GLY A 13 -3.39 3.37 3.30
N ARG A 14 -2.94 4.29 4.17
CA ARG A 14 -3.41 5.67 4.24
C ARG A 14 -2.28 6.68 4.16
N THR A 15 -2.59 7.86 3.64
CA THR A 15 -1.70 9.01 3.53
C THR A 15 -2.46 10.33 3.68
N GLY A 16 -1.75 11.45 3.58
CA GLY A 16 -2.27 12.79 3.78
C GLY A 16 -2.03 13.32 5.20
N HIS A 17 -2.41 14.59 5.42
CA HIS A 17 -2.23 15.27 6.70
C HIS A 17 -3.16 14.75 7.81
N ASP A 18 -4.23 14.04 7.46
CA ASP A 18 -5.23 13.50 8.38
C ASP A 18 -5.42 11.99 8.20
N CYS A 19 -4.62 11.37 7.33
CA CYS A 19 -4.72 9.95 6.97
C CYS A 19 -6.07 9.57 6.36
N ALA A 20 -6.84 10.53 5.82
CA ALA A 20 -8.11 10.25 5.18
C ALA A 20 -7.93 9.67 3.76
N GLN A 21 -6.83 10.00 3.09
CA GLN A 21 -6.56 9.58 1.73
C GLN A 21 -6.03 8.15 1.69
N ALA A 22 -6.58 7.32 0.79
CA ALA A 22 -6.01 6.00 0.51
C ALA A 22 -4.67 6.14 -0.23
N CYS A 23 -3.82 5.10 -0.16
CA CYS A 23 -2.62 5.09 -0.97
C CYS A 23 -2.94 5.18 -2.46
N PRO A 24 -2.16 5.98 -3.22
CA PRO A 24 -2.22 5.93 -4.67
C PRO A 24 -1.79 4.54 -5.17
N GLU A 25 -2.27 4.18 -6.35
CA GLU A 25 -1.93 2.91 -6.97
C GLU A 25 -0.41 2.79 -7.15
N GLY A 26 0.13 1.62 -6.82
CA GLY A 26 1.57 1.35 -6.88
C GLY A 26 2.35 1.70 -5.60
N LEU A 27 1.69 2.22 -4.55
CA LEU A 27 2.31 2.48 -3.25
C LEU A 27 1.60 1.78 -2.09
N TRP A 28 2.35 1.42 -1.05
CA TRP A 28 1.84 0.75 0.15
C TRP A 28 2.58 1.18 1.42
N GLY A 29 2.10 0.67 2.55
CA GLY A 29 2.68 0.89 3.87
C GLY A 29 2.20 2.19 4.54
N PRO A 30 2.79 2.54 5.69
CA PRO A 30 2.41 3.74 6.44
C PRO A 30 2.82 5.01 5.67
N GLY A 31 1.84 5.84 5.30
CA GLY A 31 2.09 7.04 4.51
C GLY A 31 2.38 6.78 3.03
N CYS A 32 2.22 5.54 2.56
CA CYS A 32 2.42 5.14 1.15
C CYS A 32 3.83 5.43 0.65
N GLN A 33 4.82 5.14 1.49
CA GLN A 33 6.24 5.39 1.21
C GLN A 33 6.92 4.21 0.50
N GLU A 34 6.29 3.04 0.51
CA GLU A 34 6.83 1.83 -0.10
C GLU A 34 6.23 1.61 -1.48
N ILE A 35 7.02 1.08 -2.42
CA ILE A 35 6.60 0.79 -3.79
C ILE A 35 6.05 -0.63 -3.85
N CYS A 36 4.89 -0.80 -4.48
CA CYS A 36 4.26 -2.11 -4.65
C CYS A 36 5.12 -3.03 -5.52
N PRO A 37 5.19 -4.33 -5.18
CA PRO A 37 5.85 -5.30 -6.04
C PRO A 37 5.11 -5.42 -7.37
N ASP A 38 5.84 -5.82 -8.40
CA ASP A 38 5.28 -6.08 -9.73
C ASP A 38 4.46 -7.39 -9.68
N CYS A 39 3.17 -7.23 -9.42
CA CYS A 39 2.20 -8.32 -9.31
C CYS A 39 1.83 -8.84 -10.70
N ALA A 40 1.96 -10.15 -10.92
CA ALA A 40 1.59 -10.79 -12.17
C ALA A 40 0.07 -10.85 -12.33
N ASN A 41 -0.39 -11.17 -13.54
CA ASN A 41 -1.81 -11.35 -13.88
C ASN A 41 -2.68 -10.15 -13.47
N ASN A 42 -2.16 -8.93 -13.70
CA ASN A 42 -2.87 -7.67 -13.41
C ASN A 42 -3.46 -7.61 -11.98
N ALA A 43 -2.81 -8.29 -11.02
CA ALA A 43 -3.23 -8.29 -9.64
C ALA A 43 -2.91 -6.94 -8.99
N SER A 44 -3.81 -6.47 -8.15
CA SER A 44 -3.61 -5.24 -7.38
C SER A 44 -2.72 -5.50 -6.17
N CYS A 45 -1.94 -4.52 -5.77
CA CYS A 45 -1.18 -4.57 -4.54
C CYS A 45 -2.04 -4.05 -3.37
N ASP A 46 -2.01 -4.76 -2.24
CA ASP A 46 -2.66 -4.36 -1.02
C ASP A 46 -1.92 -3.15 -0.43
N PRO A 47 -2.58 -1.99 -0.30
CA PRO A 47 -1.91 -0.76 0.14
C PRO A 47 -1.51 -0.79 1.61
N ALA A 48 -2.06 -1.70 2.43
CA ALA A 48 -1.72 -1.84 3.84
C ALA A 48 -0.54 -2.80 4.07
N THR A 49 -0.47 -3.88 3.30
CA THR A 49 0.52 -4.95 3.52
C THR A 49 1.59 -5.06 2.44
N GLY A 50 1.36 -4.47 1.27
CA GLY A 50 2.22 -4.62 0.09
C GLY A 50 2.07 -5.97 -0.61
N ALA A 51 1.13 -6.81 -0.18
CA ALA A 51 0.90 -8.13 -0.76
C ALA A 51 0.11 -8.03 -2.07
N CYS A 52 0.42 -8.86 -3.05
CA CYS A 52 -0.38 -8.95 -4.26
C CYS A 52 -1.72 -9.66 -3.97
N LEU A 53 -2.82 -8.97 -4.29
CA LEU A 53 -4.19 -9.47 -4.22
C LEU A 53 -4.49 -10.33 -5.44
N CYS A 54 -4.17 -11.62 -5.32
CA CYS A 54 -4.32 -12.59 -6.39
C CYS A 54 -5.79 -12.86 -6.71
N GLN A 55 -6.11 -12.95 -7.99
CA GLN A 55 -7.40 -13.47 -8.43
C GLN A 55 -7.55 -14.95 -8.04
N PRO A 56 -8.78 -15.45 -7.86
CA PRO A 56 -9.03 -16.85 -7.56
C PRO A 56 -8.37 -17.77 -8.60
N GLY A 57 -7.50 -18.67 -8.15
CA GLY A 57 -6.75 -19.59 -9.01
C GLY A 57 -5.26 -19.24 -9.18
N TYR A 58 -4.84 -18.04 -8.79
CA TYR A 58 -3.43 -17.64 -8.75
C TYR A 58 -2.86 -17.73 -7.34
N THR A 59 -1.59 -18.10 -7.23
CA THR A 59 -0.93 -18.32 -5.93
C THR A 59 0.48 -17.72 -5.89
N GLY A 60 1.07 -17.68 -4.70
CA GLY A 60 2.41 -17.13 -4.48
C GLY A 60 2.44 -15.61 -4.28
N GLN A 61 3.61 -15.08 -3.94
CA GLN A 61 3.78 -13.69 -3.52
C GLN A 61 3.52 -12.67 -4.62
N ARG A 62 3.62 -13.09 -5.90
CA ARG A 62 3.41 -12.26 -7.08
C ARG A 62 2.22 -12.71 -7.93
N CYS A 63 1.38 -13.61 -7.43
CA CYS A 63 0.23 -14.17 -8.17
C CYS A 63 0.62 -14.80 -9.51
N GLN A 64 1.65 -15.64 -9.48
CA GLN A 64 2.24 -16.28 -10.66
C GLN A 64 1.67 -17.68 -10.90
#